data_AF-A0A7S1MUH6-F1
#
_entry.id   AF-A0A7S1MUH6-F1
#
_cell.length_a   1.000
_cell.length_b   1.000
_cell.length_c   1.000
_cell.angle_alpha   90.00
_cell.angle_beta   90.00
_cell.angle_gamma   90.00
#
_symmetry.space_group_name_H-M   'P 1'
#
loop_
_entity.id
_entity.type
_entity.pdbx_description
1 polymer ?
#
loop_
_entity_poly.entity_id
_entity_poly.type
_entity_poly.pdbx_seq_one_letter_code
_entity_poly.pdbx_strand_id
1 'polypeptide(L)'
;PVSRSVKCERVGGQLYKGVCFKSTKLFSNRDAPPPRCKIFLPTKRWTEHDWWQLAKMFRPGPGRMASRIDRNKDGGRCDNHGAVLSFTEGSRVKTWVNRKVFEFSPTDRGETCSLYNGGGTV
;
A
#
# COMPACT_ATOMS: atom_id res chain seq x y z
N PRO A 1 -18.64 15.19 -20.02
CA PRO A 1 -18.22 14.77 -18.66
C PRO A 1 -16.78 14.20 -18.68
N VAL A 2 -15.88 14.71 -17.84
CA VAL A 2 -14.50 14.19 -17.77
C VAL A 2 -14.50 12.81 -17.12
N SER A 3 -13.93 11.81 -17.81
CA SER A 3 -13.91 10.42 -17.33
C SER A 3 -13.14 10.28 -16.00
N ARG A 4 -13.44 9.23 -15.23
CA ARG A 4 -12.76 8.96 -13.93
C ARG A 4 -11.26 8.78 -14.12
N SER A 5 -10.83 8.19 -15.24
CA SER A 5 -9.42 8.03 -15.65
C SER A 5 -8.69 9.37 -15.71
N VAL A 6 -9.25 10.33 -16.45
CA VAL A 6 -8.66 11.66 -16.61
C VAL A 6 -8.58 12.41 -15.28
N LYS A 7 -9.55 12.24 -14.39
CA LYS A 7 -9.50 12.84 -13.04
C LYS A 7 -8.38 12.25 -12.17
N CYS A 8 -8.13 10.95 -12.28
CA CYS A 8 -7.09 10.26 -11.52
C CYS A 8 -5.69 10.62 -12.02
N GLU A 9 -5.51 10.67 -13.33
CA GLU A 9 -4.24 11.06 -13.97
C GLU A 9 -3.84 12.49 -13.57
N ARG A 10 -4.79 13.43 -13.50
CA ARG A 10 -4.55 14.83 -13.10
C ARG A 10 -3.92 15.00 -11.72
N VAL A 11 -4.13 14.05 -10.80
CA VAL A 11 -3.51 14.09 -9.47
C VAL A 11 -2.21 13.28 -9.39
N GLY A 12 -1.71 12.80 -10.54
CA GLY A 12 -0.57 11.88 -10.63
C GLY A 12 -0.91 10.48 -10.12
N GLY A 13 -2.20 10.12 -10.15
CA GLY A 13 -2.68 8.82 -9.72
C GLY A 13 -2.84 7.84 -10.87
N GLN A 14 -3.02 6.57 -10.52
CA GLN A 14 -3.33 5.50 -11.45
C GLN A 14 -4.57 4.74 -11.00
N LEU A 15 -5.40 4.34 -11.96
CA LEU A 15 -6.69 3.73 -11.69
C LEU A 15 -6.59 2.20 -11.68
N TYR A 16 -7.09 1.58 -10.61
CA TYR A 16 -7.17 0.13 -10.48
C TYR A 16 -8.54 -0.27 -9.94
N LYS A 17 -9.27 -1.14 -10.67
CA LYS A 17 -10.63 -1.60 -10.31
C LYS A 17 -11.59 -0.47 -9.89
N GLY A 18 -11.53 0.66 -10.58
CA GLY A 18 -12.40 1.82 -10.32
C GLY A 18 -11.97 2.72 -9.16
N VAL A 19 -10.85 2.43 -8.50
CA VAL A 19 -10.26 3.22 -7.41
C VAL A 19 -9.01 3.94 -7.93
N CYS A 20 -8.87 5.22 -7.60
CA CYS A 20 -7.68 6.01 -7.94
C CYS A 20 -6.62 5.89 -6.84
N PHE A 21 -5.43 5.45 -7.20
CA PHE A 21 -4.30 5.28 -6.29
C PHE A 21 -3.21 6.30 -6.56
N LYS A 22 -2.56 6.78 -5.50
CA LYS A 22 -1.38 7.63 -5.58
C LYS A 22 -0.38 7.15 -4.54
N SER A 23 0.88 6.97 -4.95
CA SER A 23 1.95 6.59 -4.04
C SER A 23 2.60 7.82 -3.40
N THR A 24 3.14 7.64 -2.20
CA THR A 24 4.03 8.57 -1.54
C THR A 24 5.17 7.78 -0.91
N LYS A 25 6.38 8.35 -0.90
CA LYS A 25 7.50 7.75 -0.16
C LYS A 25 7.34 8.10 1.31
N LEU A 26 7.53 7.10 2.16
CA LEU A 26 7.59 7.28 3.60
C LEU A 26 9.06 7.28 4.03
N PHE A 27 9.44 8.24 4.86
CA PHE A 27 10.79 8.35 5.42
C PHE A 27 10.86 7.88 6.89
N SER A 28 9.71 7.67 7.52
CA SER A 28 9.57 7.16 8.89
C SER A 28 8.23 6.43 9.06
N ASN A 29 8.04 5.80 10.23
CA ASN A 29 6.76 5.19 10.63
C ASN A 29 5.72 6.26 10.97
N ARG A 30 5.38 7.10 9.98
CA ARG A 30 4.36 8.12 10.08
C ARG A 30 3.63 8.18 8.75
N ASP A 31 2.48 7.53 8.70
CA ASP A 31 1.53 7.67 7.62
C ASP A 31 0.91 9.06 7.67
N ALA A 32 1.64 10.08 7.22
CA ALA A 32 1.05 11.37 6.98
C ALA A 32 0.38 11.33 5.59
N PRO A 33 -0.96 11.39 5.48
CA PRO A 33 -1.59 11.61 4.18
C PRO A 33 -1.01 12.87 3.55
N PRO A 34 -0.79 12.90 2.22
CA PRO A 34 -0.33 14.11 1.56
C PRO A 34 -1.25 15.31 1.88
N PRO A 35 -0.71 16.54 1.96
CA PRO A 35 -1.53 17.71 2.25
C PRO A 35 -2.73 17.80 1.31
N ARG A 36 -3.91 18.06 1.88
CA ARG A 36 -5.20 18.14 1.16
C ARG A 36 -5.70 16.83 0.55
N CYS A 37 -5.18 15.67 0.97
CA CYS A 37 -5.73 14.37 0.60
C CYS A 37 -6.60 13.79 1.74
N LYS A 38 -7.80 13.33 1.39
CA LYS A 38 -8.60 12.45 2.27
C LYS A 38 -8.26 11.00 1.93
N ILE A 39 -7.85 10.24 2.92
CA ILE A 39 -7.60 8.81 2.76
C ILE A 39 -8.91 8.09 2.45
N PHE A 40 -8.91 7.29 1.39
CA PHE A 40 -10.02 6.41 1.04
C PHE A 40 -9.54 4.96 1.09
N LEU A 41 -10.19 4.15 1.92
CA LEU A 41 -9.97 2.71 1.99
C LEU A 41 -11.14 1.99 1.30
N PRO A 42 -10.93 1.35 0.14
CA PRO A 42 -12.00 0.63 -0.54
C PRO A 42 -12.40 -0.59 0.28
N THR A 43 -13.70 -0.77 0.52
CA THR A 43 -14.21 -2.01 1.12
C THR A 43 -14.30 -3.09 0.04
N LYS A 44 -13.20 -3.82 -0.17
CA LYS A 44 -13.06 -4.88 -1.17
C LYS A 44 -12.29 -6.04 -0.56
N ARG A 45 -12.42 -7.23 -1.16
CA ARG A 45 -11.59 -8.39 -0.85
C ARG A 45 -10.63 -8.61 -2.00
N TRP A 46 -9.41 -8.12 -1.84
CA TRP A 46 -8.34 -8.22 -2.82
C TRP A 46 -7.33 -9.29 -2.42
N THR A 47 -6.79 -9.93 -3.43
CA THR A 47 -5.89 -11.07 -3.35
C THR A 47 -4.43 -10.64 -3.45
N GLU A 48 -3.51 -11.58 -3.26
CA GLU A 48 -2.08 -11.34 -3.53
C GLU A 48 -1.83 -10.92 -4.98
N HIS A 49 -2.63 -11.43 -5.93
CA HIS A 49 -2.54 -11.01 -7.33
C HIS A 49 -2.83 -9.51 -7.50
N ASP A 50 -3.87 -9.01 -6.83
CA ASP A 50 -4.23 -7.59 -6.87
C ASP A 50 -3.11 -6.72 -6.29
N TRP A 51 -2.47 -7.20 -5.22
CA TRP A 51 -1.31 -6.52 -4.65
C TRP A 51 -0.17 -6.42 -5.65
N TRP A 52 0.17 -7.50 -6.36
CA TRP A 52 1.22 -7.49 -7.38
C TRP A 52 0.90 -6.52 -8.53
N GLN A 53 -0.37 -6.44 -8.96
CA GLN A 53 -0.79 -5.49 -9.99
C GLN A 53 -0.57 -4.04 -9.53
N LEU A 54 -1.05 -3.71 -8.33
CA LEU A 54 -0.87 -2.37 -7.76
C LEU A 54 0.60 -2.02 -7.55
N ALA A 55 1.40 -2.96 -7.04
CA ALA A 55 2.83 -2.72 -6.81
C ALA A 55 3.57 -2.45 -8.14
N LYS A 56 3.26 -3.20 -9.21
CA LYS A 56 3.81 -2.97 -10.56
C LYS A 56 3.44 -1.61 -11.14
N MET A 57 2.22 -1.13 -10.91
CA MET A 57 1.76 0.18 -11.38
C MET A 57 2.64 1.31 -10.84
N PHE A 58 3.00 1.28 -9.56
CA PHE A 58 3.76 2.36 -8.93
C PHE A 58 5.28 2.20 -9.01
N ARG A 59 5.78 1.06 -9.48
CA ARG A 59 7.20 0.79 -9.69
C ARG A 59 7.43 -0.06 -10.95
N PRO A 60 7.26 0.50 -12.15
CA PRO A 60 7.59 -0.20 -13.39
C PRO A 60 9.11 -0.36 -13.50
N GLY A 61 9.62 -1.60 -13.51
CA GLY A 61 11.02 -1.87 -13.81
C GLY A 61 11.54 -3.23 -13.34
N PRO A 62 12.27 -3.99 -14.18
CA PRO A 62 12.94 -5.21 -13.76
C PRO A 62 14.04 -4.88 -12.74
N GLY A 63 14.02 -5.54 -11.58
CA GLY A 63 15.10 -5.49 -10.58
C GLY A 63 14.89 -4.57 -9.36
N ARG A 64 13.89 -3.67 -9.35
CA ARG A 64 13.63 -2.79 -8.19
C ARG A 64 12.50 -3.28 -7.26
N MET A 65 11.60 -4.11 -7.78
CA MET A 65 10.71 -4.97 -7.00
C MET A 65 11.29 -6.37 -7.16
N ALA A 66 12.22 -6.77 -6.30
CA ALA A 66 12.86 -8.07 -6.44
C ALA A 66 11.84 -9.17 -6.14
N SER A 67 11.17 -9.61 -7.21
CA SER A 67 10.48 -10.88 -7.52
C SER A 67 9.69 -11.65 -6.46
N ARG A 68 9.83 -11.42 -5.15
CA ARG A 68 9.19 -12.17 -4.06
C ARG A 68 8.93 -11.28 -2.84
N ILE A 69 7.75 -11.44 -2.26
CA ILE A 69 7.42 -10.92 -0.94
C ILE A 69 8.30 -11.64 0.10
N ASP A 70 8.87 -10.89 1.04
CA ASP A 70 9.52 -11.47 2.21
C ASP A 70 8.43 -12.00 3.17
N ARG A 71 8.26 -13.33 3.21
CA ARG A 71 7.21 -13.98 4.02
C ARG A 71 7.59 -14.18 5.49
N ASN A 72 8.79 -13.77 5.89
CA ASN A 72 9.33 -14.13 7.21
C ASN A 72 8.62 -13.39 8.36
N LYS A 73 9.14 -12.23 8.77
CA LYS A 73 8.65 -11.48 9.94
C LYS A 73 8.25 -10.04 9.63
N ASP A 74 8.85 -9.45 8.60
CA ASP A 74 8.72 -8.03 8.33
C ASP A 74 7.63 -7.78 7.29
N GLY A 75 6.43 -7.51 7.80
CA GLY A 75 5.22 -7.33 6.99
C GLY A 75 4.00 -7.95 7.65
N GLY A 76 2.81 -7.58 7.20
CA GLY A 76 1.58 -8.11 7.79
C GLY A 76 0.31 -7.41 7.33
N ARG A 77 -0.81 -7.79 7.96
CA ARG A 77 -2.12 -7.17 7.76
C ARG A 77 -2.36 -6.13 8.85
N CYS A 78 -2.58 -4.89 8.44
CA CYS A 78 -2.78 -3.75 9.36
C CYS A 78 -4.23 -3.27 9.30
N ASP A 79 -4.82 -2.92 10.43
CA ASP A 79 -6.18 -2.39 10.54
C ASP A 79 -6.24 -0.88 10.79
N ASN A 80 -5.18 -0.32 11.37
CA ASN A 80 -5.01 1.11 11.70
C ASN A 80 -4.28 1.92 10.62
N HIS A 81 -3.82 1.27 9.55
CA HIS A 81 -3.04 1.89 8.48
C HIS A 81 -3.92 2.68 7.50
N GLY A 82 -3.59 3.95 7.27
CA GLY A 82 -4.31 4.78 6.32
C GLY A 82 -4.09 4.35 4.87
N ALA A 83 -2.90 3.85 4.52
CA ALA A 83 -2.66 3.38 3.16
C ALA A 83 -3.30 2.00 2.89
N VAL A 84 -3.65 1.76 1.63
CA VAL A 84 -4.20 0.48 1.18
C VAL A 84 -3.14 -0.63 1.22
N LEU A 85 -1.91 -0.30 0.85
CA LEU A 85 -0.73 -1.16 0.95
C LEU A 85 0.54 -0.31 1.05
N SER A 86 1.61 -0.87 1.57
CA SER A 86 2.97 -0.32 1.52
C SER A 86 3.99 -1.44 1.37
N PHE A 87 5.15 -1.12 0.81
CA PHE A 87 6.22 -2.09 0.59
C PHE A 87 7.60 -1.42 0.56
N THR A 88 8.64 -2.15 0.94
CA THR A 88 10.03 -1.68 0.83
C THR A 88 10.62 -1.95 -0.56
N GLU A 89 11.57 -1.13 -0.95
CA GLU A 89 12.40 -1.37 -2.12
C GLU A 89 13.63 -2.20 -1.73
N GLY A 90 13.98 -3.24 -2.49
CA GLY A 90 15.14 -4.07 -2.21
C GLY A 90 15.04 -5.50 -2.76
N SER A 91 16.04 -6.33 -2.45
CA SER A 91 16.13 -7.74 -2.85
C SER A 91 15.09 -8.65 -2.18
N ARG A 92 14.50 -8.19 -1.07
CA ARG A 92 13.39 -8.82 -0.36
C ARG A 92 12.33 -7.76 -0.04
N VAL A 93 11.12 -7.94 -0.57
CA VAL A 93 10.06 -6.94 -0.45
C VAL A 93 9.25 -7.18 0.83
N LYS A 94 9.51 -6.38 1.87
CA LYS A 94 8.68 -6.34 3.08
C LYS A 94 7.36 -5.68 2.71
N THR A 95 6.24 -6.27 3.13
CA THR A 95 4.92 -5.92 2.61
C THR A 95 3.90 -5.75 3.73
N TRP A 96 3.19 -4.62 3.71
CA TRP A 96 2.06 -4.35 4.59
C TRP A 96 0.82 -4.10 3.76
N VAL A 97 -0.29 -4.70 4.17
CA VAL A 97 -1.58 -4.56 3.49
C VAL A 97 -2.67 -4.19 4.48
N ASN A 98 -3.63 -3.37 4.05
CA ASN A 98 -4.77 -3.06 4.89
C ASN A 98 -5.70 -4.28 4.97
N ARG A 99 -5.98 -4.74 6.20
CA ARG A 99 -6.80 -5.93 6.50
C ARG A 99 -8.22 -5.84 5.94
N LYS A 100 -8.77 -4.62 5.82
CA LYS A 100 -10.12 -4.37 5.28
C LYS A 100 -10.17 -4.44 3.75
N VAL A 101 -9.02 -4.36 3.08
CA VAL A 101 -8.89 -4.37 1.62
C VAL A 101 -8.36 -5.70 1.11
N PHE A 102 -7.39 -6.30 1.80
CA PHE A 102 -6.74 -7.53 1.36
C PHE A 102 -7.08 -8.71 2.25
N GLU A 103 -7.35 -9.86 1.63
CA GLU A 103 -7.65 -11.11 2.34
C GLU A 103 -6.42 -12.02 2.50
N PHE A 104 -5.36 -11.80 1.73
CA PHE A 104 -4.12 -12.56 1.85
C PHE A 104 -3.24 -12.06 2.99
N SER A 105 -2.41 -12.97 3.54
CA SER A 105 -1.34 -12.63 4.47
C SER A 105 -0.01 -12.55 3.71
N PRO A 106 0.67 -11.38 3.68
CA PRO A 106 1.96 -11.27 3.01
C PRO A 106 3.08 -12.01 3.73
N THR A 107 2.88 -12.36 5.00
CA THR A 107 3.86 -13.04 5.86
C THR A 107 3.21 -14.22 6.56
N ASP A 108 3.97 -15.29 6.76
CA ASP A 108 3.49 -16.55 7.34
C ASP A 108 3.37 -16.46 8.88
N ARG A 109 4.09 -15.50 9.49
CA ARG A 109 4.07 -15.20 10.93
C ARG A 109 3.79 -13.73 11.26
N GLY A 110 3.33 -12.94 10.29
CA GLY A 110 3.23 -11.49 10.42
C GLY A 110 2.38 -11.07 11.61
N GLU A 111 2.99 -10.31 12.51
CA GLU A 111 2.26 -9.60 13.54
C GLU A 111 1.19 -8.72 12.87
N THR A 112 0.02 -8.63 13.50
CA THR A 112 -0.91 -7.54 13.17
C THR A 112 -0.16 -6.27 13.53
N CYS A 113 0.35 -5.54 12.53
CA CYS A 113 1.21 -4.42 12.83
C CYS A 113 0.38 -3.38 13.57
N SER A 114 0.66 -3.24 14.87
CA SER A 114 0.38 -2.01 15.59
C SER A 114 1.43 -1.02 15.10
N LEU A 115 1.25 -0.49 13.88
CA LEU A 115 1.94 0.74 13.52
C LEU A 115 1.33 1.77 14.46
N TYR A 116 1.89 1.90 15.66
CA TYR A 116 1.56 2.99 16.53
C TYR A 116 1.79 4.23 15.66
N ASN A 117 0.70 4.95 15.35
CA ASN A 117 0.82 6.38 15.14
C ASN A 117 1.67 6.82 16.33
N GLY A 118 2.92 7.18 16.09
CA GLY A 118 3.75 7.78 17.11
C GLY A 118 3.03 9.07 17.49
N GLY A 119 2.06 8.97 18.40
CA GLY A 119 1.64 10.06 19.22
C GLY A 119 2.92 10.57 19.80
N GLY A 120 3.26 11.81 19.48
CA GLY A 120 4.42 12.45 20.07
C GLY A 120 4.35 12.22 21.56
N THR A 121 5.29 11.43 22.07
CA THR A 121 5.66 11.57 23.46
C THR A 121 6.22 12.97 23.60
N VAL A 122 5.47 13.75 24.38
CA VAL A 122 5.78 15.01 25.06
C VAL A 122 7.26 15.36 25.10
#